data_AF-A0A5N6JRB8-F1
#
_entry.id   AF-A0A5N6JRB8-F1
#
_cell.length_a   1.000
_cell.length_b   1.000
_cell.length_c   1.000
_cell.angle_alpha   90.00
_cell.angle_beta   90.00
_cell.angle_gamma   90.00
#
_symmetry.space_group_name_H-M   'P 1'
#
loop_
_entity.id
_entity.type
_entity.pdbx_description
1 polymer ?
#
loop_
_entity_poly.entity_id
_entity_poly.type
_entity_poly.pdbx_seq_one_letter_code
_entity_poly.pdbx_strand_id
1 'polypeptide(L)'
;MSTKGGRNSSWSRLKPANQDIFEEMGLRSKGDKQLLDYKTQERFYNKIVERYLLFAADARRGDELHRKLARLNISQESGNRDPAQAVPKPSDLTNGKDDSNELDAITMGMRKLREGIVASKRIDDFSIQAYIFCIRLSILLKHWESYHPAMRHLIQVMHPKHLLSSTELQEFAGYQVLDLACRQRDLSKAFSMKLTLGLRDSKVDELLKAIAHDNYFLFWKVKKGVDGYKAKILEFAEDEMKLHALKSIGKTYLSIDLASLEQLTDSNWTALTKNYNVGWQLEGTKVIIRKPKPRHIDIDQIMEFVWSRS
;
A
#
# COMPACT_ATOMS: atom_id res chain seq x y z
N MET A 1 -58.04 -58.49 4.16
CA MET A 1 -57.40 -57.49 3.29
C MET A 1 -57.03 -56.29 4.16
N SER A 2 -55.78 -56.18 4.58
CA SER A 2 -55.29 -55.09 5.44
C SER A 2 -54.33 -54.21 4.65
N THR A 3 -54.72 -52.96 4.41
CA THR A 3 -53.92 -51.95 3.71
C THR A 3 -52.94 -51.32 4.69
N LYS A 4 -51.64 -51.48 4.38
CA LYS A 4 -50.50 -51.00 5.17
C LYS A 4 -50.30 -49.51 4.91
N GLY A 5 -50.17 -48.73 5.98
CA GLY A 5 -50.02 -47.28 5.97
C GLY A 5 -48.81 -46.79 5.19
N GLY A 6 -49.01 -45.65 4.51
CA GLY A 6 -47.96 -44.88 3.86
C GLY A 6 -47.01 -44.28 4.89
N ARG A 7 -45.72 -44.59 4.75
CA ARG A 7 -44.63 -43.85 5.41
C ARG A 7 -44.26 -42.67 4.52
N ASN A 8 -44.69 -41.47 4.90
CA ASN A 8 -44.11 -40.23 4.40
C ASN A 8 -42.67 -40.12 4.91
N SER A 9 -41.71 -40.30 4.00
CA SER A 9 -40.32 -39.95 4.26
C SER A 9 -40.15 -38.44 4.06
N SER A 10 -40.34 -37.69 5.14
CA SER A 10 -39.97 -36.27 5.22
C SER A 10 -38.44 -36.16 5.26
N TRP A 11 -37.77 -36.33 4.12
CA TRP A 11 -36.40 -35.85 3.95
C TRP A 11 -36.47 -34.37 3.62
N SER A 12 -36.27 -33.62 4.69
CA SER A 12 -35.97 -32.21 4.78
C SER A 12 -35.24 -31.73 3.52
N ARG A 13 -35.94 -30.88 2.77
CA ARG A 13 -35.41 -30.04 1.71
C ARG A 13 -34.46 -29.03 2.35
N LEU A 14 -33.26 -29.48 2.73
CA LEU A 14 -32.15 -28.56 2.99
C LEU A 14 -31.96 -27.80 1.68
N LYS A 15 -32.29 -26.50 1.70
CA LYS A 15 -31.76 -25.57 0.71
C LYS A 15 -30.27 -25.90 0.57
N PRO A 16 -29.70 -26.05 -0.63
CA PRO A 16 -28.25 -26.09 -0.74
C PRO A 16 -27.78 -24.87 0.04
N ALA A 17 -26.97 -25.11 1.08
CA ALA A 17 -26.28 -24.02 1.74
C ALA A 17 -25.63 -23.26 0.59
N ASN A 18 -25.83 -21.94 0.53
CA ASN A 18 -25.08 -21.08 -0.37
C ASN A 18 -23.64 -21.10 0.19
N GLN A 19 -22.97 -22.24 0.03
CA GLN A 19 -21.63 -22.47 0.49
C GLN A 19 -20.76 -21.57 -0.36
N ASP A 20 -20.02 -20.72 0.32
CA ASP A 20 -19.15 -19.78 -0.34
C ASP A 20 -18.14 -20.58 -1.16
N ILE A 21 -18.04 -20.31 -2.47
CA ILE A 21 -17.05 -20.95 -3.36
C ILE A 21 -15.62 -20.72 -2.85
N PHE A 22 -15.37 -19.63 -2.10
CA PHE A 22 -14.11 -19.39 -1.43
C PHE A 22 -13.86 -20.34 -0.24
N GLU A 23 -14.90 -20.88 0.40
CA GLU A 23 -14.81 -21.89 1.46
C GLU A 23 -14.75 -23.31 0.90
N GLU A 24 -15.46 -23.57 -0.20
CA GLU A 24 -15.49 -24.87 -0.88
C GLU A 24 -14.14 -25.21 -1.52
N MET A 25 -13.45 -24.22 -2.09
CA MET A 25 -12.15 -24.44 -2.72
C MET A 25 -11.01 -24.27 -1.72
N GLY A 26 -10.22 -25.33 -1.57
CA GLY A 26 -9.10 -25.40 -0.65
C GLY A 26 -7.82 -24.77 -1.21
N LEU A 27 -6.82 -24.61 -0.33
CA LEU A 27 -5.47 -24.29 -0.77
C LEU A 27 -4.84 -25.53 -1.39
N ARG A 28 -4.08 -25.30 -2.46
CA ARG A 28 -3.27 -26.33 -3.12
C ARG A 28 -2.22 -26.89 -2.16
N SER A 29 -1.61 -26.03 -1.35
CA SER A 29 -0.72 -26.44 -0.27
C SER A 29 -1.36 -27.39 0.75
N LYS A 30 -2.69 -27.49 0.79
CA LYS A 30 -3.45 -28.40 1.67
C LYS A 30 -4.01 -29.62 0.92
N GLY A 31 -3.61 -29.85 -0.33
CA GLY A 31 -3.94 -31.05 -1.10
C GLY A 31 -5.14 -30.95 -2.04
N ASP A 32 -5.77 -29.77 -2.16
CA ASP A 32 -6.91 -29.59 -3.07
C ASP A 32 -6.48 -29.70 -4.55
N LYS A 33 -7.29 -30.38 -5.36
CA LYS A 33 -7.05 -30.63 -6.79
C LYS A 33 -8.05 -29.94 -7.73
N GLN A 34 -9.09 -29.29 -7.22
CA GLN A 34 -10.14 -28.69 -8.05
C GLN A 34 -9.61 -27.57 -8.96
N LEU A 35 -8.70 -26.72 -8.45
CA LEU A 35 -8.08 -25.63 -9.20
C LEU A 35 -7.02 -26.05 -10.24
N LEU A 36 -6.92 -27.35 -10.55
CA LEU A 36 -6.13 -27.83 -11.69
C LEU A 36 -6.84 -27.63 -13.03
N ASP A 37 -8.17 -27.69 -13.02
CA ASP A 37 -8.95 -27.59 -14.24
C ASP A 37 -9.06 -26.13 -14.72
N TYR A 38 -8.83 -25.91 -16.00
CA TYR A 38 -8.75 -24.58 -16.57
C TYR A 38 -10.11 -23.86 -16.55
N LYS A 39 -11.22 -24.60 -16.77
CA LYS A 39 -12.57 -24.03 -16.70
C LYS A 39 -12.94 -23.65 -15.28
N THR A 40 -12.53 -24.47 -14.31
CA THR A 40 -12.72 -24.18 -12.88
C THR A 40 -11.96 -22.91 -12.46
N GLN A 41 -10.72 -22.73 -12.94
CA GLN A 41 -9.94 -21.50 -12.71
C GLN A 41 -10.63 -20.24 -13.24
N GLU A 42 -11.15 -20.29 -14.47
CA GLU A 42 -11.86 -19.15 -15.09
C GLU A 42 -13.14 -18.79 -14.33
N ARG A 43 -13.94 -19.80 -13.98
CA ARG A 43 -15.15 -19.61 -13.17
C ARG A 43 -14.82 -19.00 -11.81
N PHE A 44 -13.73 -19.44 -11.20
CA PHE A 44 -13.30 -18.90 -9.91
C PHE A 44 -12.79 -17.48 -10.01
N TYR A 45 -11.99 -17.17 -11.03
CA TYR A 45 -11.54 -15.81 -11.30
C TYR A 45 -12.72 -14.86 -11.52
N ASN A 46 -13.72 -15.25 -12.31
CA ASN A 46 -14.90 -14.42 -12.55
C ASN A 46 -15.64 -14.12 -11.25
N LYS A 47 -15.74 -15.09 -10.32
CA LYS A 47 -16.33 -14.87 -8.99
C LYS A 47 -15.50 -13.92 -8.13
N ILE A 48 -14.17 -14.03 -8.16
CA ILE A 48 -13.26 -13.09 -7.47
C ILE A 48 -13.47 -11.66 -7.99
N VAL A 49 -13.50 -11.49 -9.31
CA VAL A 49 -13.70 -10.19 -9.94
C VAL A 49 -15.09 -9.64 -9.64
N GLU A 50 -16.13 -10.47 -9.72
CA GLU A 50 -17.50 -10.09 -9.38
C GLU A 50 -17.60 -9.56 -7.94
N ARG A 51 -17.03 -10.28 -6.97
CA ARG A 51 -17.02 -9.83 -5.56
C ARG A 51 -16.23 -8.55 -5.36
N TYR A 52 -15.08 -8.44 -6.02
CA TYR A 52 -14.29 -7.20 -6.00
C TYR A 52 -15.07 -6.02 -6.59
N LEU A 53 -15.79 -6.22 -7.70
CA LEU A 53 -16.62 -5.19 -8.31
C LEU A 53 -17.81 -4.81 -7.44
N LEU A 54 -18.45 -5.76 -6.77
CA LEU A 54 -19.52 -5.48 -5.79
C LEU A 54 -18.99 -4.68 -4.60
N PHE A 55 -17.83 -5.08 -4.06
CA PHE A 55 -17.14 -4.34 -3.02
C PHE A 55 -16.78 -2.92 -3.46
N ALA A 56 -16.33 -2.76 -4.71
CA ALA A 56 -16.00 -1.47 -5.30
C ALA A 56 -17.24 -0.61 -5.61
N ALA A 57 -18.37 -1.22 -6.00
CA ALA A 57 -19.61 -0.52 -6.31
C ALA A 57 -20.31 0.03 -5.07
N ASP A 58 -20.18 -0.66 -3.93
CA ASP A 58 -20.66 -0.15 -2.65
C ASP A 58 -19.90 1.12 -2.21
N ALA A 59 -18.64 1.27 -2.63
CA ALA A 59 -17.92 2.54 -2.58
C ALA A 59 -18.39 3.46 -3.73
N ARG A 60 -19.50 4.18 -3.51
CA ARG A 60 -20.20 5.00 -4.52
C ARG A 60 -19.34 6.06 -5.25
N ARG A 61 -18.09 6.30 -4.84
CA ARG A 61 -17.08 7.13 -5.54
C ARG A 61 -15.69 6.46 -5.49
N GLY A 62 -14.90 6.61 -6.57
CA GLY A 62 -13.54 6.04 -6.63
C GLY A 62 -12.60 6.49 -5.49
N ASP A 63 -12.78 7.70 -4.95
CA ASP A 63 -12.03 8.18 -3.78
C ASP A 63 -12.43 7.46 -2.48
N GLU A 64 -13.67 6.98 -2.40
CA GLU A 64 -14.17 6.21 -1.26
C GLU A 64 -13.60 4.79 -1.28
N LEU A 65 -13.39 4.19 -2.46
CA LEU A 65 -12.71 2.89 -2.57
C LEU A 65 -11.27 3.00 -2.05
N HIS A 66 -10.50 3.99 -2.51
CA HIS A 66 -9.15 4.22 -2.00
C HIS A 66 -9.13 4.50 -0.50
N ARG A 67 -10.12 5.23 0.04
CA ARG A 67 -10.28 5.45 1.48
C ARG A 67 -10.66 4.18 2.24
N LYS A 68 -11.55 3.33 1.71
CA LYS A 68 -11.91 2.03 2.30
C LYS A 68 -10.69 1.11 2.33
N LEU A 69 -9.97 0.97 1.21
CA LEU A 69 -8.74 0.18 1.12
C LEU A 69 -7.65 0.71 2.07
N ALA A 70 -7.47 2.04 2.17
CA ALA A 70 -6.51 2.64 3.10
C ALA A 70 -6.87 2.40 4.58
N ARG A 71 -8.17 2.45 4.94
CA ARG A 71 -8.64 2.13 6.30
C ARG A 71 -8.33 0.68 6.67
N LEU A 72 -8.46 -0.24 5.70
CA LEU A 72 -8.20 -1.66 5.91
C LEU A 72 -6.71 -1.95 6.09
N ASN A 73 -5.82 -1.27 5.35
CA ASN A 73 -4.37 -1.38 5.55
C ASN A 73 -3.94 -0.92 6.97
N ILE A 74 -4.57 0.12 7.51
CA ILE A 74 -4.27 0.64 8.86
C ILE A 74 -4.75 -0.33 9.96
N SER A 75 -5.89 -1.01 9.75
CA SER A 75 -6.39 -2.05 10.68
C SER A 75 -5.45 -3.26 10.76
N GLN A 76 -4.79 -3.63 9.65
CA GLN A 76 -3.80 -4.71 9.62
C GLN A 76 -2.52 -4.33 10.39
N GLU A 77 -2.02 -3.09 10.27
CA GLU A 77 -0.84 -2.60 11.03
C GLU A 77 -1.11 -2.44 12.53
N SER A 78 -2.35 -2.12 12.92
CA SER A 78 -2.74 -1.91 14.33
C SER A 78 -3.07 -3.20 15.08
N GLY A 79 -3.22 -4.33 14.39
CA GLY A 79 -3.42 -5.66 15.00
C GLY A 79 -2.24 -6.20 15.81
N ASN A 80 -1.12 -5.48 15.86
CA ASN A 80 0.11 -5.89 16.57
C ASN A 80 0.47 -5.00 17.78
N ARG A 81 -0.50 -4.27 18.36
CA ARG A 81 -0.32 -3.50 19.60
C ARG A 81 -1.35 -3.88 20.65
N ASP A 82 -0.89 -4.02 21.89
CA ASP A 82 -1.64 -4.46 23.07
C ASP A 82 -3.04 -3.80 23.23
N PRO A 83 -4.03 -4.52 23.77
CA PRO A 83 -5.43 -4.10 23.82
C PRO A 83 -5.71 -3.18 25.02
N ALA A 84 -5.00 -2.06 25.12
CA ALA A 84 -5.32 -1.03 26.10
C ALA A 84 -5.40 0.34 25.42
N GLN A 85 -6.64 0.83 25.31
CA GLN A 85 -7.05 2.19 24.93
C GLN A 85 -7.23 2.48 23.44
N ALA A 86 -8.41 2.15 22.92
CA ALA A 86 -9.23 3.11 22.18
C ALA A 86 -10.68 2.60 22.19
N VAL A 87 -11.60 3.34 22.82
CA VAL A 87 -13.03 3.05 22.76
C VAL A 87 -13.57 3.71 21.48
N PRO A 88 -14.03 2.96 20.45
CA PRO A 88 -14.70 3.57 19.31
C PRO A 88 -16.22 3.58 19.53
N LYS A 89 -16.86 4.66 19.07
CA LYS A 89 -18.32 4.84 19.15
C LYS A 89 -19.08 3.77 18.33
N PRO A 90 -20.29 3.34 18.74
CA PRO A 90 -20.89 2.08 18.29
C PRO A 90 -21.50 2.08 16.87
N SER A 91 -21.57 3.21 16.18
CA SER A 91 -22.37 3.34 14.94
C SER A 91 -21.59 3.21 13.63
N ASP A 92 -20.25 3.16 13.64
CA ASP A 92 -19.42 3.02 12.41
C ASP A 92 -18.69 1.66 12.32
N LEU A 93 -18.82 0.79 13.32
CA LEU A 93 -18.06 -0.46 13.45
C LEU A 93 -18.72 -1.67 12.77
N THR A 94 -19.98 -1.57 12.34
CA THR A 94 -20.73 -2.73 11.82
C THR A 94 -20.34 -3.05 10.37
N ASN A 95 -20.13 -2.04 9.52
CA ASN A 95 -19.75 -2.28 8.12
C ASN A 95 -18.24 -2.52 7.94
N GLY A 96 -17.39 -1.99 8.81
CA GLY A 96 -15.93 -2.09 8.64
C GLY A 96 -15.37 -3.50 8.83
N LYS A 97 -16.05 -4.33 9.65
CA LYS A 97 -15.62 -5.72 9.93
C LYS A 97 -16.06 -6.69 8.83
N ASP A 98 -17.23 -6.47 8.25
CA ASP A 98 -17.69 -7.25 7.10
C ASP A 98 -16.89 -6.90 5.84
N ASP A 99 -16.58 -5.61 5.62
CA ASP A 99 -15.72 -5.15 4.53
C ASP A 99 -14.28 -5.71 4.63
N SER A 100 -13.71 -5.83 5.83
CA SER A 100 -12.39 -6.46 6.02
C SER A 100 -12.43 -7.96 5.72
N ASN A 101 -13.46 -8.65 6.19
CA ASN A 101 -13.61 -10.09 5.99
C ASN A 101 -13.79 -10.43 4.50
N GLU A 102 -14.55 -9.62 3.75
CA GLU A 102 -14.75 -9.81 2.32
C GLU A 102 -13.46 -9.59 1.53
N LEU A 103 -12.69 -8.55 1.85
CA LEU A 103 -11.40 -8.31 1.20
C LEU A 103 -10.37 -9.41 1.54
N ASP A 104 -10.36 -9.90 2.78
CA ASP A 104 -9.52 -11.03 3.19
C ASP A 104 -9.92 -12.31 2.43
N ALA A 105 -11.23 -12.54 2.22
CA ALA A 105 -11.71 -13.63 1.38
C ALA A 105 -11.26 -13.48 -0.08
N ILE A 106 -11.37 -12.28 -0.67
CA ILE A 106 -10.92 -11.97 -2.03
C ILE A 106 -9.41 -12.23 -2.16
N THR A 107 -8.59 -11.69 -1.26
CA THR A 107 -7.13 -11.87 -1.30
C THR A 107 -6.72 -13.32 -1.09
N MET A 108 -7.42 -14.05 -0.23
CA MET A 108 -7.22 -15.49 -0.06
C MET A 108 -7.61 -16.28 -1.31
N GLY A 109 -8.73 -15.96 -1.96
CA GLY A 109 -9.10 -16.59 -3.23
C GLY A 109 -8.11 -16.28 -4.35
N MET A 110 -7.60 -15.06 -4.42
CA MET A 110 -6.50 -14.73 -5.34
C MET A 110 -5.26 -15.57 -5.08
N ARG A 111 -4.90 -15.81 -3.81
CA ARG A 111 -3.80 -16.71 -3.46
C ARG A 111 -4.07 -18.14 -3.94
N LYS A 112 -5.27 -18.67 -3.67
CA LYS A 112 -5.70 -20.00 -4.14
C LYS A 112 -5.62 -20.10 -5.67
N LEU A 113 -6.10 -19.09 -6.39
CA LEU A 113 -6.06 -19.03 -7.86
C LEU A 113 -4.62 -19.04 -8.38
N ARG A 114 -3.72 -18.22 -7.81
CA ARG A 114 -2.30 -18.21 -8.20
C ARG A 114 -1.63 -19.56 -7.99
N GLU A 115 -1.87 -20.21 -6.83
CA GLU A 115 -1.35 -21.56 -6.58
C GLU A 115 -1.89 -22.58 -7.58
N GLY A 116 -3.17 -22.49 -7.97
CA GLY A 116 -3.79 -23.33 -8.99
C GLY A 116 -3.17 -23.15 -10.38
N ILE A 117 -2.95 -21.90 -10.80
CA ILE A 117 -2.30 -21.58 -12.09
C ILE A 117 -0.86 -22.11 -12.13
N VAL A 118 -0.07 -21.87 -11.07
CA VAL A 118 1.32 -22.38 -10.99
C VAL A 118 1.33 -23.91 -11.02
N ALA A 119 0.46 -24.55 -10.24
CA ALA A 119 0.43 -26.01 -10.14
C ALA A 119 -0.05 -26.69 -11.43
N SER A 120 -0.93 -26.04 -12.19
CA SER A 120 -1.37 -26.51 -13.51
C SER A 120 -0.38 -26.15 -14.63
N LYS A 121 0.65 -25.35 -14.33
CA LYS A 121 1.65 -24.84 -15.29
C LYS A 121 1.01 -24.12 -16.49
N ARG A 122 -0.18 -23.54 -16.29
CA ARG A 122 -0.94 -22.84 -17.32
C ARG A 122 -0.26 -21.50 -17.65
N ILE A 123 -0.03 -21.26 -18.93
CA ILE A 123 0.53 -20.01 -19.47
C ILE A 123 -0.25 -19.67 -20.73
N ASP A 124 -1.24 -18.81 -20.56
CA ASP A 124 -2.15 -18.29 -21.57
C ASP A 124 -2.59 -16.86 -21.23
N ASP A 125 -3.30 -16.22 -22.15
CA ASP A 125 -3.81 -14.85 -21.98
C ASP A 125 -4.61 -14.68 -20.68
N PHE A 126 -5.45 -15.67 -20.35
CA PHE A 126 -6.22 -15.68 -19.10
C PHE A 126 -5.30 -15.65 -17.87
N SER A 127 -4.30 -16.54 -17.80
CA SER A 127 -3.38 -16.60 -16.66
C SER A 127 -2.61 -15.29 -16.47
N ILE A 128 -2.22 -14.63 -17.57
CA ILE A 128 -1.55 -13.33 -17.54
C ILE A 128 -2.49 -12.26 -16.99
N GLN A 129 -3.71 -12.15 -17.52
CA GLN A 129 -4.68 -11.16 -17.06
C GLN A 129 -5.06 -11.37 -15.58
N ALA A 130 -5.21 -12.63 -15.15
CA ALA A 130 -5.44 -12.97 -13.75
C ALA A 130 -4.28 -12.52 -12.85
N TYR A 131 -3.03 -12.69 -13.29
CA TYR A 131 -1.84 -12.22 -12.57
C TYR A 131 -1.75 -10.69 -12.53
N ILE A 132 -2.01 -10.01 -13.65
CA ILE A 132 -2.05 -8.56 -13.74
C ILE A 132 -3.06 -7.98 -12.74
N PHE A 133 -4.28 -8.52 -12.74
CA PHE A 133 -5.31 -8.15 -11.76
C PHE A 133 -4.83 -8.41 -10.32
N CYS A 134 -4.25 -9.57 -10.06
CA CYS A 134 -3.74 -9.91 -8.74
C CYS A 134 -2.65 -8.95 -8.24
N ILE A 135 -1.72 -8.56 -9.11
CA ILE A 135 -0.62 -7.64 -8.79
C ILE A 135 -1.19 -6.25 -8.51
N ARG A 136 -2.01 -5.70 -9.41
CA ARG A 136 -2.60 -4.37 -9.26
C ARG A 136 -3.42 -4.25 -7.97
N LEU A 137 -4.29 -5.23 -7.68
CA LEU A 137 -5.07 -5.24 -6.45
C LEU A 137 -4.18 -5.37 -5.21
N SER A 138 -3.18 -6.27 -5.23
CA SER A 138 -2.23 -6.41 -4.11
C SER A 138 -1.40 -5.14 -3.86
N ILE A 139 -1.08 -4.36 -4.91
CA ILE A 139 -0.40 -3.05 -4.78
C ILE A 139 -1.31 -2.02 -4.12
N LEU A 140 -2.60 -1.96 -4.50
CA LEU A 140 -3.56 -1.05 -3.88
C LEU A 140 -3.72 -1.34 -2.38
N LEU A 141 -3.63 -2.61 -2.00
CA LEU A 141 -3.66 -3.08 -0.63
C LEU A 141 -2.33 -2.94 0.11
N LYS A 142 -1.24 -2.58 -0.59
CA LYS A 142 0.13 -2.56 -0.04
C LYS A 142 0.63 -3.90 0.50
N HIS A 143 0.06 -5.02 0.05
CA HIS A 143 0.48 -6.36 0.44
C HIS A 143 1.68 -6.81 -0.39
N TRP A 144 2.89 -6.41 0.02
CA TRP A 144 4.15 -6.72 -0.66
C TRP A 144 4.45 -8.21 -0.75
N GLU A 145 3.98 -8.98 0.23
CA GLU A 145 4.08 -10.44 0.29
C GLU A 145 3.33 -11.11 -0.87
N SER A 146 2.29 -10.45 -1.39
CA SER A 146 1.44 -10.98 -2.46
C SER A 146 1.89 -10.48 -3.84
N TYR A 147 2.13 -9.17 -4.00
CA TYR A 147 2.48 -8.62 -5.33
C TYR A 147 3.91 -8.95 -5.75
N HIS A 148 4.88 -8.98 -4.83
CA HIS A 148 6.29 -9.19 -5.18
C HIS A 148 6.56 -10.56 -5.84
N PRO A 149 6.14 -11.70 -5.26
CA PRO A 149 6.33 -13.00 -5.90
C PRO A 149 5.49 -13.14 -7.18
N ALA A 150 4.29 -12.55 -7.23
CA ALA A 150 3.44 -12.58 -8.41
C ALA A 150 4.07 -11.84 -9.60
N MET A 151 4.62 -10.64 -9.35
CA MET A 151 5.32 -9.83 -10.34
C MET A 151 6.61 -10.50 -10.82
N ARG A 152 7.37 -11.08 -9.90
CA ARG A 152 8.56 -11.87 -10.25
C ARG A 152 8.20 -13.05 -11.15
N HIS A 153 7.14 -13.79 -10.83
CA HIS A 153 6.68 -14.91 -11.66
C HIS A 153 6.23 -14.45 -13.05
N LEU A 154 5.48 -13.34 -13.12
CA LEU A 154 5.02 -12.76 -14.38
C LEU A 154 6.19 -12.40 -15.31
N ILE A 155 7.20 -11.69 -14.78
CA ILE A 155 8.35 -11.21 -15.56
C ILE A 155 9.35 -12.34 -15.89
N GLN A 156 9.64 -13.23 -14.93
CA GLN A 156 10.71 -14.23 -15.11
C GLN A 156 10.23 -15.55 -15.73
N VAL A 157 8.97 -15.93 -15.53
CA VAL A 157 8.46 -17.26 -15.93
C VAL A 157 7.46 -17.17 -17.06
N MET A 158 6.52 -16.21 -17.00
CA MET A 158 5.45 -16.08 -18.00
C MET A 158 5.93 -15.30 -19.23
N HIS A 159 6.56 -14.13 -19.06
CA HIS A 159 7.00 -13.28 -20.16
C HIS A 159 7.90 -13.97 -21.21
N PRO A 160 8.88 -14.83 -20.85
CA PRO A 160 9.71 -15.52 -21.84
C PRO A 160 8.95 -16.53 -22.70
N LYS A 161 7.82 -17.04 -22.20
CA LYS A 161 7.00 -18.07 -22.87
C LYS A 161 5.82 -17.47 -23.62
N HIS A 162 5.26 -16.39 -23.09
CA HIS A 162 4.18 -15.64 -23.69
C HIS A 162 4.51 -14.16 -23.57
N LEU A 163 4.79 -13.52 -24.70
CA LEU A 163 5.25 -12.15 -24.73
C LEU A 163 4.15 -11.23 -24.18
N LEU A 164 4.55 -10.38 -23.23
CA LEU A 164 3.70 -9.29 -22.75
C LEU A 164 3.75 -8.15 -23.75
N SER A 165 2.69 -7.34 -23.80
CA SER A 165 2.77 -6.10 -24.55
C SER A 165 3.88 -5.21 -24.00
N SER A 166 4.47 -4.38 -24.87
CA SER A 166 5.52 -3.43 -24.45
C SER A 166 5.01 -2.52 -23.32
N THR A 167 3.75 -2.08 -23.39
CA THR A 167 3.13 -1.23 -22.36
C THR A 167 3.01 -1.94 -21.00
N GLU A 168 2.51 -3.18 -20.98
CA GLU A 168 2.41 -3.95 -19.74
C GLU A 168 3.79 -4.22 -19.14
N LEU A 169 4.77 -4.60 -19.96
CA LEU A 169 6.14 -4.84 -19.50
C LEU A 169 6.72 -3.57 -18.85
N GLN A 170 6.55 -2.40 -19.47
CA GLN A 170 7.02 -1.13 -18.93
C GLN A 170 6.31 -0.75 -17.63
N GLU A 171 5.01 -1.03 -17.51
CA GLU A 171 4.23 -0.81 -16.29
C GLU A 171 4.77 -1.63 -15.11
N PHE A 172 4.92 -2.95 -15.31
CA PHE A 172 5.40 -3.86 -14.25
C PHE A 172 6.90 -3.69 -13.96
N ALA A 173 7.72 -3.39 -14.97
CA ALA A 173 9.11 -3.02 -14.76
C ALA A 173 9.22 -1.76 -13.89
N GLY A 174 8.37 -0.75 -14.14
CA GLY A 174 8.27 0.44 -13.29
C GLY A 174 7.93 0.10 -11.85
N TYR A 175 6.94 -0.77 -11.62
CA TYR A 175 6.59 -1.20 -10.26
C TYR A 175 7.74 -1.94 -9.56
N GLN A 176 8.44 -2.83 -10.27
CA GLN A 176 9.55 -3.59 -9.69
C GLN A 176 10.73 -2.68 -9.32
N VAL A 177 11.08 -1.74 -10.19
CA VAL A 177 12.17 -0.78 -9.96
C VAL A 177 11.83 0.13 -8.77
N LEU A 178 10.58 0.59 -8.68
CA LEU A 178 10.13 1.41 -7.55
C LEU A 178 10.07 0.62 -6.24
N ASP A 179 9.64 -0.65 -6.23
CA ASP A 179 9.68 -1.49 -5.01
C ASP A 179 11.11 -1.69 -4.50
N LEU A 180 12.06 -1.91 -5.41
CA LEU A 180 13.48 -2.04 -5.07
C LEU A 180 14.05 -0.75 -4.46
N ALA A 181 13.71 0.40 -5.04
CA ALA A 181 14.18 1.70 -4.56
C ALA A 181 13.52 2.11 -3.24
N CYS A 182 12.20 2.01 -3.13
CA CYS A 182 11.43 2.53 -2.00
C CYS A 182 11.47 1.60 -0.79
N ARG A 183 11.17 0.31 -0.96
CA ARG A 183 11.01 -0.63 0.15
C ARG A 183 12.33 -1.32 0.51
N GLN A 184 13.07 -1.81 -0.49
CA GLN A 184 14.32 -2.54 -0.24
C GLN A 184 15.53 -1.61 -0.05
N ARG A 185 15.38 -0.31 -0.37
CA ARG A 185 16.46 0.70 -0.34
C ARG A 185 17.70 0.32 -1.16
N ASP A 186 17.51 -0.53 -2.16
CA ASP A 186 18.59 -1.00 -3.02
C ASP A 186 18.55 -0.26 -4.37
N LEU A 187 19.11 0.94 -4.35
CA LEU A 187 19.20 1.80 -5.54
C LEU A 187 20.05 1.16 -6.63
N SER A 188 21.13 0.46 -6.27
CA SER A 188 22.02 -0.21 -7.22
C SER A 188 21.26 -1.29 -8.01
N LYS A 189 20.49 -2.15 -7.32
CA LYS A 189 19.63 -3.11 -8.00
C LYS A 189 18.52 -2.43 -8.79
N ALA A 190 17.92 -1.35 -8.29
CA ALA A 190 16.90 -0.61 -9.02
C ALA A 190 17.42 -0.09 -10.38
N PHE A 191 18.60 0.53 -10.41
CA PHE A 191 19.23 0.99 -11.66
C PHE A 191 19.64 -0.16 -12.58
N SER A 192 20.17 -1.25 -12.02
CA SER A 192 20.57 -2.43 -12.80
C SER A 192 19.35 -3.10 -13.45
N MET A 193 18.25 -3.24 -12.70
CA MET A 193 17.00 -3.80 -13.18
C MET A 193 16.33 -2.90 -14.21
N LYS A 194 16.39 -1.57 -14.03
CA LYS A 194 15.91 -0.61 -15.03
C LYS A 194 16.61 -0.79 -16.38
N LEU A 195 17.95 -0.94 -16.36
CA LEU A 195 18.73 -1.17 -17.58
C LEU A 195 18.40 -2.52 -18.22
N THR A 196 18.29 -3.57 -17.40
CA THR A 196 18.00 -4.94 -17.86
C THR A 196 16.62 -5.03 -18.52
N LEU A 197 15.61 -4.37 -17.94
CA LEU A 197 14.24 -4.37 -18.45
C LEU A 197 13.97 -3.29 -19.51
N GLY A 198 14.95 -2.41 -19.77
CA GLY A 198 14.84 -1.33 -20.75
C GLY A 198 13.70 -0.34 -20.43
N LEU A 199 13.52 0.03 -19.17
CA LEU A 199 12.44 0.94 -18.74
C LEU A 199 12.67 2.36 -19.27
N ARG A 200 11.67 2.92 -19.97
CA ARG A 200 11.67 4.26 -20.59
C ARG A 200 10.57 5.14 -20.02
N ASP A 201 10.58 5.35 -18.70
CA ASP A 201 9.65 6.27 -18.02
C ASP A 201 10.43 7.41 -17.34
N SER A 202 10.25 8.64 -17.85
CA SER A 202 10.87 9.84 -17.31
C SER A 202 10.48 10.10 -15.85
N LYS A 203 9.25 9.75 -15.47
CA LYS A 203 8.77 9.99 -14.09
C LYS A 203 9.46 9.04 -13.11
N VAL A 204 9.66 7.78 -13.49
CA VAL A 204 10.43 6.82 -12.67
C VAL A 204 11.87 7.30 -12.52
N ASP A 205 12.45 7.90 -13.56
CA ASP A 205 13.81 8.44 -13.50
C ASP A 205 13.95 9.63 -12.58
N GLU A 206 12.99 10.55 -12.62
CA GLU A 206 12.94 11.67 -11.68
C GLU A 206 12.73 11.19 -10.24
N LEU A 207 11.90 10.16 -10.02
CA LEU A 207 11.70 9.55 -8.70
C LEU A 207 12.97 8.87 -8.19
N LEU A 208 13.66 8.09 -9.02
CA LEU A 208 14.93 7.47 -8.64
C LEU A 208 15.99 8.51 -8.30
N LYS A 209 16.07 9.61 -9.07
CA LYS A 209 16.94 10.74 -8.75
C LYS A 209 16.53 11.40 -7.42
N ALA A 210 15.24 11.60 -7.19
CA ALA A 210 14.74 12.20 -5.95
C ALA A 210 15.10 11.35 -4.73
N ILE A 211 14.93 10.03 -4.80
CA ILE A 211 15.29 9.09 -3.73
C ILE A 211 16.80 9.06 -3.54
N ALA A 212 17.59 9.04 -4.62
CA ALA A 212 19.05 9.00 -4.52
C ALA A 212 19.68 10.26 -3.89
N HIS A 213 19.00 11.41 -3.98
CA HIS A 213 19.46 12.68 -3.40
C HIS A 213 18.69 13.06 -2.12
N ASP A 214 17.83 12.18 -1.60
CA ASP A 214 16.93 12.47 -0.48
C ASP A 214 16.10 13.76 -0.65
N ASN A 215 15.76 14.08 -1.91
CA ASN A 215 15.03 15.29 -2.27
C ASN A 215 13.52 15.06 -2.17
N TYR A 216 12.99 15.31 -0.98
CA TYR A 216 11.56 15.17 -0.68
C TYR A 216 10.67 16.05 -1.59
N PHE A 217 11.09 17.27 -1.93
CA PHE A 217 10.27 18.18 -2.74
C PHE A 217 10.09 17.67 -4.17
N LEU A 218 11.18 17.23 -4.80
CA LEU A 218 11.11 16.61 -6.11
C LEU A 218 10.27 15.34 -6.08
N PHE A 219 10.48 14.50 -5.05
CA PHE A 219 9.72 13.28 -4.85
C PHE A 219 8.21 13.54 -4.75
N TRP A 220 7.80 14.46 -3.89
CA TRP A 220 6.39 14.81 -3.68
C TRP A 220 5.75 15.42 -4.93
N LYS A 221 6.46 16.32 -5.63
CA LYS A 221 5.98 16.93 -6.87
C LYS A 221 5.73 15.87 -7.95
N VAL A 222 6.67 14.94 -8.13
CA VAL A 222 6.56 13.89 -9.16
C VAL A 222 5.49 12.86 -8.76
N LYS A 223 5.41 12.49 -7.48
CA LYS A 223 4.38 11.57 -6.95
C LYS A 223 2.96 12.02 -7.32
N LYS A 224 2.66 13.32 -7.26
CA LYS A 224 1.33 13.87 -7.64
C LYS A 224 0.96 13.66 -9.11
N GLY A 225 1.94 13.55 -10.00
CA GLY A 225 1.72 13.37 -11.44
C GLY A 225 1.78 11.91 -11.90
N VAL A 226 1.97 10.97 -10.99
CA VAL A 226 2.24 9.56 -11.28
C VAL A 226 0.96 8.72 -11.13
N ASP A 227 0.89 7.62 -11.86
CA ASP A 227 -0.20 6.63 -11.78
C ASP A 227 -0.46 6.17 -10.34
N GLY A 228 -1.72 5.94 -9.98
CA GLY A 228 -2.16 5.64 -8.62
C GLY A 228 -1.48 4.40 -8.03
N TYR A 229 -1.24 3.37 -8.84
CA TYR A 229 -0.53 2.17 -8.39
C TYR A 229 0.94 2.45 -8.04
N LYS A 230 1.64 3.25 -8.87
CA LYS A 230 3.01 3.68 -8.59
C LYS A 230 3.03 4.58 -7.34
N ALA A 231 2.07 5.50 -7.21
CA ALA A 231 1.92 6.35 -6.03
C ALA A 231 1.76 5.53 -4.74
N LYS A 232 1.02 4.41 -4.78
CA LYS A 232 0.89 3.50 -3.65
C LYS A 232 2.20 2.82 -3.24
N ILE A 233 3.05 2.47 -4.19
CA ILE A 233 4.40 1.93 -3.90
C ILE A 233 5.29 3.04 -3.29
N LEU A 234 5.17 4.27 -3.79
CA LEU A 234 5.96 5.41 -3.28
C LEU A 234 5.63 5.75 -1.82
N GLU A 235 4.41 5.46 -1.34
CA GLU A 235 4.03 5.67 0.06
C GLU A 235 4.96 4.92 1.05
N PHE A 236 5.63 3.83 0.66
CA PHE A 236 6.60 3.13 1.53
C PHE A 236 7.86 3.97 1.84
N ALA A 237 8.28 4.84 0.91
CA ALA A 237 9.46 5.69 1.10
C ALA A 237 9.09 7.09 1.62
N GLU A 238 7.82 7.48 1.51
CA GLU A 238 7.35 8.83 1.82
C GLU A 238 7.62 9.21 3.28
N ASP A 239 7.32 8.32 4.23
CA ASP A 239 7.49 8.62 5.65
C ASP A 239 8.94 8.90 6.02
N GLU A 240 9.86 8.12 5.46
CA GLU A 240 11.30 8.24 5.72
C GLU A 240 11.89 9.49 5.05
N MET A 241 11.50 9.76 3.80
CA MET A 241 11.93 10.98 3.11
C MET A 241 11.38 12.24 3.80
N LYS A 242 10.12 12.20 4.24
CA LYS A 242 9.51 13.31 5.00
C LYS A 242 10.21 13.50 6.34
N LEU A 243 10.54 12.42 7.04
CA LEU A 243 11.31 12.48 8.28
C LEU A 243 12.70 13.10 8.05
N HIS A 244 13.39 12.74 6.98
CA HIS A 244 14.68 13.33 6.62
C HIS A 244 14.56 14.83 6.29
N ALA A 245 13.51 15.23 5.56
CA ALA A 245 13.21 16.63 5.28
C ALA A 245 12.93 17.43 6.57
N LEU A 246 12.12 16.89 7.48
CA LEU A 246 11.83 17.51 8.78
C LEU A 246 13.11 17.66 9.63
N LYS A 247 13.97 16.65 9.66
CA LYS A 247 15.28 16.72 10.34
C LYS A 247 16.17 17.80 9.73
N SER A 248 16.15 17.95 8.41
CA SER A 248 16.92 18.99 7.69
C SER A 248 16.39 20.39 8.01
N ILE A 249 15.07 20.61 7.93
CA ILE A 249 14.40 21.85 8.33
C ILE A 249 14.73 22.19 9.78
N GLY A 250 14.69 21.19 10.65
CA GLY A 250 15.02 21.30 12.07
C GLY A 250 16.46 21.72 12.37
N LYS A 251 17.37 21.60 11.41
CA LYS A 251 18.77 22.03 11.50
C LYS A 251 19.03 23.38 10.84
N THR A 252 18.31 23.72 9.78
CA THR A 252 18.57 24.91 8.97
C THR A 252 17.81 26.14 9.45
N TYR A 253 16.62 25.98 10.02
CA TYR A 253 15.76 27.10 10.40
C TYR A 253 15.63 27.26 11.92
N LEU A 254 15.59 28.51 12.39
CA LEU A 254 15.26 28.85 13.78
C LEU A 254 13.75 28.92 14.00
N SER A 255 13.04 29.48 13.02
CA SER A 255 11.59 29.59 12.97
C SER A 255 11.10 29.45 11.54
N ILE A 256 9.95 28.83 11.34
CA ILE A 256 9.26 28.74 10.04
C ILE A 256 7.78 29.11 10.22
N ASP A 257 7.18 29.71 9.19
CA ASP A 257 5.74 29.94 9.19
C ASP A 257 4.97 28.62 9.09
N LEU A 258 3.85 28.50 9.82
CA LEU A 258 3.05 27.29 9.84
C LEU A 258 2.52 26.92 8.45
N ALA A 259 2.00 27.90 7.69
CA ALA A 259 1.43 27.65 6.37
C ALA A 259 2.50 27.14 5.40
N SER A 260 3.71 27.69 5.49
CA SER A 260 4.86 27.20 4.72
C SER A 260 5.23 25.77 5.11
N LEU A 261 5.28 25.45 6.40
CA LEU A 261 5.62 24.10 6.86
C LEU A 261 4.59 23.06 6.40
N GLU A 262 3.30 23.37 6.54
CA GLU A 262 2.21 22.48 6.12
C GLU A 262 2.21 22.29 4.60
N GLN A 263 2.45 23.36 3.83
CA GLN A 263 2.58 23.28 2.37
C GLN A 263 3.78 22.43 1.94
N LEU A 264 4.91 22.56 2.64
CA LEU A 264 6.14 21.83 2.31
C LEU A 264 6.05 20.34 2.68
N THR A 265 5.22 19.97 3.66
CA THR A 265 5.15 18.59 4.19
C THR A 265 3.84 17.87 3.86
N ASP A 266 2.86 18.58 3.28
CA ASP A 266 1.52 18.08 2.96
C ASP A 266 0.87 17.41 4.18
N SER A 267 1.08 18.00 5.35
CA SER A 267 0.70 17.41 6.64
C SER A 267 0.39 18.52 7.64
N ASN A 268 -0.74 18.37 8.33
CA ASN A 268 -1.15 19.33 9.35
C ASN A 268 -0.22 19.26 10.57
N TRP A 269 -0.10 20.36 11.31
CA TRP A 269 0.68 20.44 12.54
C TRP A 269 0.43 19.30 13.54
N THR A 270 -0.83 18.92 13.71
CA THR A 270 -1.24 17.85 14.62
C THR A 270 -0.72 16.49 14.17
N ALA A 271 -0.70 16.23 12.86
CA ALA A 271 -0.13 15.03 12.28
C ALA A 271 1.40 15.02 12.40
N LEU A 272 2.05 16.18 12.19
CA LEU A 272 3.51 16.31 12.35
C LEU A 272 3.95 16.00 13.79
N THR A 273 3.24 16.55 14.78
CA THR A 273 3.54 16.32 16.20
C THR A 273 3.28 14.87 16.61
N LYS A 274 2.15 14.29 16.18
CA LYS A 274 1.74 12.94 16.58
C LYS A 274 2.54 11.83 15.89
N ASN A 275 2.79 11.96 14.59
CA ASN A 275 3.38 10.88 13.79
C ASN A 275 4.91 10.98 13.71
N TYR A 276 5.46 12.20 13.67
CA TYR A 276 6.90 12.42 13.50
C TYR A 276 7.59 12.94 14.77
N ASN A 277 6.86 13.02 15.89
CA ASN A 277 7.34 13.44 17.22
C ASN A 277 8.22 14.69 17.18
N VAL A 278 7.73 15.71 16.48
CA VAL A 278 8.45 16.96 16.26
C VAL A 278 8.38 17.81 17.53
N GLY A 279 9.49 17.95 18.24
CA GLY A 279 9.59 18.72 19.50
C GLY A 279 9.60 20.25 19.33
N TRP A 280 8.98 20.78 18.29
CA TRP A 280 8.95 22.22 17.98
C TRP A 280 7.76 22.90 18.65
N GLN A 281 7.87 24.20 18.96
CA GLN A 281 6.82 24.97 19.63
C GLN A 281 6.03 25.80 18.62
N LEU A 282 4.69 25.82 18.74
CA LEU A 282 3.83 26.67 17.93
C LEU A 282 3.52 27.97 18.69
N GLU A 283 3.97 29.11 18.16
CA GLU A 283 3.63 30.45 18.66
C GLU A 283 2.78 31.17 17.60
N GLY A 284 1.47 31.09 17.76
CA GLY A 284 0.50 31.71 16.84
C GLY A 284 0.63 31.13 15.43
N THR A 285 1.17 31.93 14.50
CA THR A 285 1.38 31.55 13.09
C THR A 285 2.78 31.01 12.80
N LYS A 286 3.71 31.07 13.76
CA LYS A 286 5.11 30.65 13.58
C LYS A 286 5.44 29.43 14.43
N VAL A 287 6.17 28.51 13.82
CA VAL A 287 6.76 27.35 14.48
C VAL A 287 8.19 27.70 14.87
N ILE A 288 8.48 27.73 16.17
CA ILE A 288 9.81 27.90 16.72
C ILE A 288 10.47 26.52 16.82
N ILE A 289 11.48 26.34 15.99
CA ILE A 289 12.26 25.11 15.88
C ILE A 289 13.39 25.11 16.90
N ARG A 290 14.09 26.25 17.02
CA ARG A 290 15.20 26.44 17.97
C ARG A 290 15.15 27.85 18.53
N LYS A 291 15.26 27.97 19.86
CA LYS A 291 15.49 29.27 20.50
C LYS A 291 16.97 29.65 20.30
N PRO A 292 17.28 30.88 19.85
CA PRO A 292 18.66 31.32 19.74
C PRO A 292 19.31 31.23 21.12
N LYS A 293 20.49 30.61 21.20
CA LYS A 293 21.28 30.57 22.43
C LYS A 293 21.58 32.03 22.80
N PRO A 294 21.22 32.52 24.00
CA PRO A 294 21.58 33.87 24.39
C PRO A 294 23.10 33.96 24.36
N ARG A 295 23.64 34.89 23.56
CA ARG A 295 25.05 35.27 23.70
C ARG A 295 25.13 35.93 25.07
N HIS A 296 25.88 35.34 25.99
CA HIS A 296 26.28 36.02 27.22
C HIS A 296 27.17 37.19 26.78
N ILE A 297 26.55 38.34 26.55
CA ILE A 297 27.28 39.59 26.43
C ILE A 297 27.51 39.98 27.87
N ASP A 298 28.73 39.73 28.34
CA ASP A 298 29.16 40.18 29.65
C ASP A 298 29.25 41.72 29.59
N ILE A 299 28.21 42.39 30.08
CA ILE A 299 28.08 43.85 30.04
C ILE A 299 29.24 44.50 30.83
N ASP A 300 29.79 43.79 31.81
CA ASP A 300 30.93 44.23 32.60
C ASP A 300 32.22 44.35 31.77
N GLN A 301 32.42 43.50 30.75
CA GLN A 301 33.58 43.60 29.85
C GLN A 301 33.49 44.77 28.86
N ILE A 302 32.27 45.20 28.51
CA ILE A 302 32.05 46.37 27.65
C ILE A 302 32.24 47.66 28.46
N MET A 303 31.84 47.67 29.74
CA MET A 303 32.03 48.82 30.62
C MET A 303 33.51 49.04 30.98
N GLU A 304 34.32 47.99 31.20
CA GLU A 304 35.78 48.13 31.39
C GLU A 304 36.47 48.74 30.16
N PHE A 305 36.04 48.39 28.94
CA PHE A 305 36.64 48.92 27.72
C PHE A 305 36.29 50.39 27.44
N VAL A 306 35.12 50.86 27.92
CA VAL A 306 34.68 52.26 27.79
C VAL A 306 35.34 53.14 28.86
N TRP A 307 35.56 52.62 30.08
CA TRP A 307 36.22 53.36 31.16
C TRP A 307 37.76 53.37 31.07
N SER A 308 38.39 52.40 30.38
CA SER A 308 39.84 52.40 30.14
C SER A 308 40.31 53.38 29.03
N ARG A 309 39.40 54.10 28.38
CA ARG A 309 39.68 55.06 27.29
C ARG A 309 39.32 56.52 27.62
N SER A 310 38.92 56.82 28.85
CA SER A 310 38.79 58.19 29.38
C SER A 310 39.93 58.48 30.34
#